data_AF-A0A330L3L1-F1
#
_entry.id   AF-A0A330L3L1-F1
#
_cell.length_a   1.000
_cell.length_b   1.000
_cell.length_c   1.000
_cell.angle_alpha   90.00
_cell.angle_beta   90.00
_cell.angle_gamma   90.00
#
_symmetry.space_group_name_H-M   'P 1'
#
loop_
_entity.id
_entity.type
_entity.pdbx_description
1 polymer ?
#
loop_
_entity_poly.entity_id
_entity_poly.type
_entity_poly.pdbx_seq_one_letter_code
_entity_poly.pdbx_strand_id
1 'polypeptide(L)'
;MFNGAGTRWPAELTKLSHPANGLYNAVRDVVQGASCGCAEVFGATESVKACGVPIVKDHALAGTAGLLSLRRYMAEGWQTIVF
;
A
#
# COMPACT_ATOMS: atom_id res chain seq x y z
N MET A 1 1.65 -4.86 -1.76
CA MET A 1 1.94 -3.42 -1.63
C MET A 1 0.75 -2.64 -2.16
N PHE A 2 0.50 -1.42 -1.68
CA PHE A 2 -0.60 -0.57 -2.14
C PHE A 2 -0.08 0.72 -2.80
N ASN A 3 -0.42 0.91 -4.06
CA ASN A 3 -0.05 2.09 -4.86
C ASN A 3 -1.31 2.73 -5.48
N GLY A 4 -1.18 3.97 -5.96
CA GLY A 4 -2.28 4.70 -6.59
C GLY A 4 -3.51 4.81 -5.68
N ALA A 5 -4.70 4.74 -6.28
CA ALA A 5 -5.96 4.69 -5.54
C ALA A 5 -6.09 3.46 -4.63
N GLY A 6 -5.28 2.43 -4.87
CA GLY A 6 -5.26 1.21 -4.07
C GLY A 6 -4.79 1.43 -2.63
N THR A 7 -4.20 2.59 -2.30
CA THR A 7 -3.91 2.98 -0.91
C THR A 7 -5.17 3.09 -0.04
N ARG A 8 -6.37 3.16 -0.63
CA ARG A 8 -7.65 3.11 0.12
C ARG A 8 -8.08 1.69 0.52
N TRP A 9 -7.57 0.66 -0.15
CA TRP A 9 -8.00 -0.72 0.08
C TRP A 9 -7.77 -1.26 1.48
N PRO A 10 -6.66 -0.97 2.21
CA PRO A 10 -6.48 -1.45 3.57
C PRO A 10 -7.68 -1.18 4.48
N ALA A 11 -8.29 0.01 4.36
CA ALA A 11 -9.46 0.40 5.15
C ALA A 11 -10.71 -0.37 4.77
N GLU A 12 -10.94 -0.59 3.47
CA GLU A 12 -12.07 -1.37 2.97
C GLU A 12 -11.95 -2.86 3.31
N LEU A 13 -10.77 -3.44 3.07
CA LEU A 13 -10.49 -4.86 3.30
C LEU A 13 -10.51 -5.21 4.79
N THR A 14 -10.26 -4.27 5.69
CA THR A 14 -10.34 -4.49 7.15
C THR A 14 -11.78 -4.55 7.68
N LYS A 15 -12.78 -4.09 6.91
CA LYS A 15 -14.19 -4.15 7.34
C LYS A 15 -14.65 -5.60 7.43
N LEU A 16 -15.24 -5.99 8.57
CA LEU A 16 -15.78 -7.34 8.78
C LEU A 16 -16.84 -7.75 7.74
N SER A 17 -17.56 -6.77 7.19
CA SER A 17 -18.57 -6.99 6.15
C SER A 17 -17.98 -7.11 4.74
N HIS A 18 -16.70 -6.82 4.53
CA HIS A 18 -16.09 -6.88 3.21
C HIS A 18 -15.83 -8.35 2.83
N PRO A 19 -16.25 -8.80 1.63
CA PRO A 19 -16.11 -10.22 1.25
C PRO A 19 -14.66 -10.71 1.23
N ALA A 20 -13.71 -9.82 0.94
CA ALA A 20 -12.27 -10.14 0.97
C ALA A 20 -11.59 -9.98 2.34
N ASN A 21 -12.32 -9.70 3.42
CA ASN A 21 -11.72 -9.48 4.75
C ASN A 21 -10.91 -10.69 5.24
N GLY A 22 -11.46 -11.89 5.13
CA GLY A 22 -10.76 -13.12 5.52
C GLY A 22 -9.47 -13.32 4.73
N LEU A 23 -9.51 -13.12 3.40
CA LEU A 23 -8.33 -13.26 2.54
C LEU A 23 -7.27 -12.20 2.83
N TYR A 24 -7.67 -10.94 3.02
CA TYR A 24 -6.74 -9.87 3.35
C TYR A 24 -6.04 -10.11 4.70
N ASN A 25 -6.78 -10.56 5.72
CA ASN A 25 -6.20 -10.91 7.01
C ASN A 25 -5.21 -12.08 6.91
N ALA A 26 -5.46 -13.05 6.02
CA ALA A 26 -4.57 -14.19 5.80
C ALA A 26 -3.22 -13.82 5.15
N VAL A 27 -3.08 -12.62 4.58
CA VAL A 27 -1.84 -12.16 3.92
C VAL A 27 -1.30 -10.85 4.49
N ARG A 28 -1.86 -10.36 5.60
CA ARG A 28 -1.56 -9.02 6.12
C ARG A 28 -0.11 -8.89 6.59
N ASP A 29 0.46 -9.99 7.08
CA ASP A 29 1.84 -10.11 7.54
C ASP A 29 2.87 -9.96 6.41
N VAL A 30 2.50 -10.30 5.16
CA VAL A 30 3.39 -10.16 3.99
C VAL A 30 3.22 -8.84 3.24
N VAL A 31 2.29 -7.97 3.66
CA VAL A 31 2.07 -6.65 3.06
C VAL A 31 3.27 -5.73 3.35
N GLN A 32 4.05 -5.43 2.32
CA GLN A 32 5.25 -4.58 2.44
C GLN A 32 4.98 -3.07 2.60
N GLY A 33 3.71 -2.63 2.55
CA GLY A 33 3.33 -1.25 2.78
C GLY A 33 2.56 -0.57 1.64
N ALA A 34 2.33 0.73 1.81
CA ALA A 34 1.60 1.61 0.92
C ALA A 34 2.44 2.87 0.55
N SER A 35 2.33 3.34 -0.68
CA SER A 35 3.04 4.54 -1.15
C SER A 35 2.57 5.81 -0.44
N CYS A 36 3.50 6.56 0.15
CA CYS A 36 3.24 7.78 0.90
C CYS A 36 2.53 8.85 0.06
N GLY A 37 3.13 9.23 -1.06
CA GLY A 37 2.56 10.24 -1.97
C GLY A 37 1.23 9.79 -2.57
N CYS A 38 1.04 8.49 -2.87
CA CYS A 38 -0.26 8.00 -3.30
C CYS A 38 -1.30 8.08 -2.17
N ALA A 39 -0.95 7.73 -0.94
CA ALA A 39 -1.88 7.83 0.18
C ALA A 39 -2.30 9.28 0.43
N GLU A 40 -1.39 10.23 0.26
CA GLU A 40 -1.69 11.66 0.35
C GLU A 40 -2.66 12.12 -0.76
N VAL A 41 -2.32 11.84 -2.03
CA VAL A 41 -3.14 12.21 -3.20
C VAL A 41 -4.56 11.63 -3.13
N PHE A 42 -4.70 10.40 -2.62
CA PHE A 42 -5.99 9.70 -2.56
C PHE A 42 -6.70 9.81 -1.20
N GLY A 43 -6.21 10.64 -0.28
CA GLY A 43 -6.85 10.89 1.01
C GLY A 43 -6.86 9.68 1.95
N ALA A 44 -5.89 8.79 1.83
CA ALA A 44 -5.80 7.52 2.55
C ALA A 44 -4.75 7.49 3.67
N THR A 45 -3.98 8.57 3.88
CA THR A 45 -2.85 8.58 4.83
C THR A 45 -3.23 8.10 6.23
N GLU A 46 -4.29 8.64 6.81
CA GLU A 46 -4.71 8.27 8.17
C GLU A 46 -5.32 6.87 8.24
N SER A 47 -6.05 6.45 7.20
CA SER A 47 -6.65 5.11 7.17
C SER A 47 -5.61 4.00 6.98
N VAL A 48 -4.56 4.24 6.18
CA VAL A 48 -3.40 3.34 6.06
C VAL A 48 -2.70 3.17 7.41
N LYS A 49 -2.45 4.27 8.13
CA LYS A 49 -1.86 4.24 9.48
C LYS A 49 -2.73 3.48 10.47
N ALA A 50 -4.04 3.75 10.49
CA ALA A 50 -4.99 3.06 11.36
C ALA A 50 -5.07 1.55 11.07
N CYS A 51 -4.83 1.16 9.82
CA CYS A 51 -4.73 -0.24 9.42
C CYS A 51 -3.34 -0.87 9.72
N GLY A 52 -2.42 -0.16 10.38
CA GLY A 52 -1.08 -0.66 10.68
C GLY A 52 -0.26 -1.03 9.44
N VAL A 53 -0.62 -0.49 8.26
CA VAL A 53 0.11 -0.74 7.03
C VAL A 53 1.29 0.24 6.96
N PRO A 54 2.54 -0.22 6.75
CA PRO A 54 3.69 0.66 6.66
C PRO A 54 3.54 1.70 5.54
N ILE A 55 3.83 2.96 5.83
CA ILE A 55 3.94 4.01 4.82
C ILE A 55 5.36 4.01 4.25
N VAL A 56 5.49 3.84 2.94
CA VAL A 56 6.78 3.73 2.23
C VAL A 56 7.01 4.96 1.35
N LYS A 57 8.23 5.48 1.41
CA LYS A 57 8.70 6.66 0.67
C LYS A 57 10.16 6.49 0.20
N ASP A 58 10.49 5.29 -0.26
CA ASP A 58 11.84 4.88 -0.66
C ASP A 58 12.28 5.43 -2.02
N HIS A 59 11.42 6.21 -2.70
CA HIS A 59 11.77 6.97 -3.88
C HIS A 59 11.32 8.43 -3.78
N ALA A 60 12.28 9.36 -3.78
CA ALA A 60 11.99 10.78 -3.83
C ALA A 60 11.47 11.18 -5.22
N LEU A 61 10.33 11.87 -5.26
CA LEU A 61 9.78 12.49 -6.46
C LEU A 61 9.40 13.94 -6.14
N ALA A 62 9.92 14.88 -6.92
CA ALA A 62 9.67 16.31 -6.73
C ALA A 62 8.16 16.62 -6.74
N GLY A 63 7.72 17.44 -5.79
CA GLY A 63 6.30 17.77 -5.61
C GLY A 63 5.47 16.72 -4.87
N THR A 64 6.09 15.70 -4.26
CA THR A 64 5.40 14.69 -3.44
C THR A 64 6.14 14.43 -2.13
N ALA A 65 5.49 13.79 -1.15
CA ALA A 65 6.13 13.29 0.07
C ALA A 65 7.04 12.06 -0.15
N GLY A 66 7.26 11.65 -1.40
CA GLY A 66 7.95 10.42 -1.79
C GLY A 66 6.99 9.30 -2.14
N LEU A 67 7.45 8.35 -2.96
CA LEU A 67 6.68 7.21 -3.45
C LEU A 67 7.27 5.89 -2.97
N LEU A 68 6.45 4.85 -3.01
CA LEU A 68 6.93 3.47 -2.98
C LEU A 68 7.53 3.10 -4.34
N SER A 69 8.75 2.57 -4.35
CA SER A 69 9.43 2.08 -5.54
C SER A 69 9.26 0.59 -5.74
N LEU A 70 8.85 0.18 -6.94
CA LEU A 70 8.88 -1.24 -7.34
C LEU A 70 10.30 -1.68 -7.77
N ARG A 71 11.20 -0.73 -8.05
CA ARG A 71 12.54 -1.00 -8.59
C ARG A 71 13.34 -1.94 -7.69
N ARG A 72 13.27 -1.75 -6.36
CA ARG A 72 13.96 -2.58 -5.38
C ARG A 72 13.56 -4.06 -5.53
N TYR A 73 12.26 -4.34 -5.59
CA TYR A 73 11.74 -5.70 -5.71
C TYR A 73 12.14 -6.34 -7.04
N MET A 74 12.10 -5.59 -8.14
CA MET A 74 12.59 -6.08 -9.43
C MET A 74 14.08 -6.44 -9.39
N ALA A 75 14.91 -5.61 -8.75
CA ALA A 75 16.34 -5.87 -8.59
C ALA A 75 16.62 -7.07 -7.67
N GLU A 76 15.75 -7.32 -6.70
CA GLU A 76 15.77 -8.51 -5.81
C GLU A 76 15.21 -9.78 -6.49
N GLY A 77 14.84 -9.72 -7.77
CA GLY A 77 14.37 -10.88 -8.55
C GLY A 77 12.87 -11.17 -8.44
N TRP A 78 12.09 -10.30 -7.79
CA TRP A 78 10.65 -10.48 -7.68
C TRP A 78 9.96 -10.29 -9.04
N GLN A 79 8.90 -11.06 -9.26
CA GLN A 79 8.01 -10.89 -10.40
C GLN A 79 6.89 -9.90 -10.04
N THR A 80 6.64 -8.92 -10.91
CA THR A 80 5.62 -7.90 -10.68
C THR A 80 4.30 -8.33 -11.31
N ILE A 81 3.23 -8.33 -10.50
CA ILE A 81 1.86 -8.48 -10.96
C ILE A 81 1.10 -7.22 -10.54
N VAL A 82 0.39 -6.61 -11.47
CA VAL A 82 -0.37 -5.36 -11.26
C VAL A 82 -1.84 -5.65 -11.53
N PHE A 83 -2.71 -5.09 -10.67
CA PHE A 83 -4.17 -5.22 -10.72
C PHE A 83 -4.82 -3.85 -10.79
#